data_AF-A0A7S3E1B4-F1
#
_entry.id   AF-A0A7S3E1B4-F1
#
_cell.length_a   1.000
_cell.length_b   1.000
_cell.length_c   1.000
_cell.angle_alpha   90.00
_cell.angle_beta   90.00
_cell.angle_gamma   90.00
#
_symmetry.space_group_name_H-M   'P 1'
#
loop_
_entity.id
_entity.type
_entity.pdbx_description
1 polymer ?
#
loop_
_entity_poly.entity_id
_entity_poly.type
_entity_poly.pdbx_seq_one_letter_code
_entity_poly.pdbx_strand_id
1 'polypeptide(L)'
;RCEMLPIEMVVRAYVTGSTETSVWTHYKRHFHGDSATTDPLVYCGHSFPPGLRKNDAIPMGPVVTPTTKGEKDEPISMDDAVSRGLLTAEQAKQAEELALRMFAFGQEEASKRGL
;
A
#
# COMPACT_ATOMS: atom_id res chain seq x y z
N ARG A 1 -15.43 15.03 18.71
CA ARG A 1 -14.82 13.69 18.86
C ARG A 1 -15.07 12.94 17.56
N CYS A 2 -14.04 12.36 16.94
CA CYS A 2 -14.19 11.59 15.70
C CYS A 2 -14.21 10.10 16.01
N GLU A 3 -14.87 9.32 15.17
CA GLU A 3 -14.78 7.87 15.15
C GLU A 3 -13.63 7.46 14.23
N MET A 4 -12.75 6.59 14.72
CA MET A 4 -11.57 6.16 13.98
C MET A 4 -11.92 5.03 13.04
N LEU A 5 -11.39 5.08 11.81
CA LEU A 5 -11.45 3.93 10.92
C LEU A 5 -10.61 2.77 11.51
N PRO A 6 -11.11 1.52 11.45
CA PRO A 6 -10.47 0.35 12.05
C PRO A 6 -9.32 -0.22 11.19
N ILE A 7 -8.72 0.61 10.33
CA ILE A 7 -7.57 0.27 9.49
C ILE A 7 -6.53 1.39 9.54
N GLU A 8 -5.30 1.09 9.16
CA GLU A 8 -4.27 2.09 8.90
C GLU A 8 -4.16 2.36 7.40
N MET A 9 -4.26 3.63 7.01
CA MET A 9 -4.13 4.06 5.62
C MET A 9 -2.67 4.38 5.34
N VAL A 10 -1.98 3.49 4.64
CA VAL A 10 -0.57 3.70 4.25
C VAL A 10 -0.49 3.95 2.75
N VAL A 11 0.09 5.08 2.35
CA VAL A 11 0.38 5.38 0.94
C VAL A 11 1.86 5.14 0.66
N ARG A 12 2.16 4.45 -0.45
CA ARG A 12 3.54 4.12 -0.85
C ARG A 12 3.80 4.59 -2.27
N ALA A 13 4.92 5.29 -2.48
CA ALA A 13 5.43 5.62 -3.81
C ALA A 13 6.65 4.79 -4.21
N TYR A 14 7.22 4.02 -3.29
CA TYR A 14 8.43 3.22 -3.51
C TYR A 14 8.25 1.81 -2.94
N VAL A 15 8.84 0.81 -3.62
CA VAL A 15 8.85 -0.58 -3.16
C VAL A 15 9.92 -0.75 -2.08
N THR A 16 9.58 -0.36 -0.86
CA THR A 16 10.51 -0.34 0.27
C THR A 16 9.89 -0.90 1.56
N GLY A 17 10.67 -0.84 2.64
CA GLY A 17 10.33 -1.31 3.98
C GLY A 17 11.17 -2.49 4.45
N SER A 18 10.96 -2.85 5.71
CA SER A 18 11.61 -3.96 6.41
C SER A 18 10.65 -4.80 7.25
N THR A 19 9.41 -4.34 7.46
CA THR A 19 8.39 -5.03 8.27
C THR A 19 7.68 -6.11 7.46
N GLU A 20 7.03 -7.06 8.15
CA GLU A 20 6.22 -8.09 7.51
C GLU A 20 5.07 -7.50 6.67
N THR A 21 4.56 -6.33 7.04
CA THR A 21 3.49 -5.62 6.33
C THR A 21 3.99 -4.71 5.22
N SER A 22 5.29 -4.68 4.91
CA SER A 22 5.82 -3.80 3.87
C SER A 22 5.81 -4.45 2.49
N VAL A 23 5.52 -3.67 1.45
CA VAL A 23 5.48 -4.17 0.07
C VAL A 23 6.81 -4.84 -0.33
N TRP A 24 7.97 -4.34 0.13
CA TRP A 24 9.25 -4.94 -0.22
C TRP A 24 9.43 -6.36 0.33
N THR A 25 9.00 -6.66 1.55
CA THR A 25 9.18 -8.02 2.11
C THR A 25 8.28 -9.04 1.40
N HIS A 26 7.06 -8.63 1.00
CA HIS A 26 6.16 -9.43 0.17
C HIS A 26 6.73 -9.62 -1.26
N TYR A 27 7.17 -8.53 -1.89
CA TYR A 27 7.78 -8.53 -3.22
C TYR A 27 9.00 -9.44 -3.27
N LYS A 28 9.92 -9.24 -2.33
CA LYS A 28 11.12 -10.05 -2.17
C LYS A 28 10.77 -11.54 -2.02
N ARG A 29 9.75 -11.89 -1.23
CA ARG A 29 9.31 -13.29 -1.05
C ARG A 29 8.70 -13.88 -2.32
N HIS A 30 7.81 -13.14 -3.01
CA HIS A 30 7.12 -13.59 -4.23
C HIS A 30 8.09 -13.91 -5.37
N PHE A 31 9.12 -13.08 -5.53
CA PHE A 31 10.13 -13.24 -6.58
C PHE A 31 11.41 -13.97 -6.10
N HIS A 32 11.45 -14.49 -4.88
CA HIS A 32 12.56 -15.32 -4.40
C HIS A 32 12.29 -16.80 -4.59
N GLY A 33 13.29 -17.52 -5.11
CA GLY A 33 13.32 -18.98 -5.13
C GLY A 33 12.85 -19.63 -6.43
N ASP A 34 12.22 -18.87 -7.33
CA ASP A 34 11.82 -19.37 -8.64
C ASP A 34 12.18 -18.36 -9.73
N SER A 35 13.26 -18.65 -10.48
CA SER A 35 13.76 -17.79 -11.56
C SER A 35 12.76 -17.67 -12.73
N ALA A 36 11.65 -18.41 -12.70
CA ALA A 36 10.63 -18.47 -13.74
C ALA A 36 9.34 -17.71 -13.41
N THR A 37 9.16 -17.20 -12.18
CA THR A 37 7.94 -16.44 -11.83
C THR A 37 7.87 -15.16 -12.66
N THR A 38 6.97 -15.16 -13.63
CA THR A 38 6.62 -14.00 -14.47
C THR A 38 5.31 -13.36 -14.03
N ASP A 39 4.53 -14.03 -13.17
CA ASP A 39 3.28 -13.51 -12.65
C ASP A 39 3.53 -12.33 -11.71
N PRO A 40 2.74 -11.26 -11.84
CA PRO A 40 2.85 -10.10 -10.96
C PRO A 40 2.48 -10.45 -9.51
N LEU A 41 3.08 -9.75 -8.55
CA LEU A 41 2.62 -9.80 -7.17
C LEU A 41 1.33 -8.98 -7.07
N VAL A 42 0.24 -9.59 -6.57
CA VAL A 42 -0.93 -8.83 -6.12
C VAL A 42 -0.76 -8.50 -4.63
N TYR A 43 -0.76 -7.22 -4.29
CA TYR A 43 -0.59 -6.74 -2.92
C TYR A 43 -1.54 -5.57 -2.63
N CYS A 44 -2.39 -5.74 -1.60
CA CYS A 44 -3.47 -4.81 -1.27
C CYS A 44 -4.40 -4.47 -2.46
N GLY A 45 -4.59 -5.39 -3.41
CA GLY A 45 -5.38 -5.18 -4.63
C GLY A 45 -4.59 -4.59 -5.81
N HIS A 46 -3.32 -4.18 -5.60
CA HIS A 46 -2.47 -3.62 -6.65
C HIS A 46 -1.55 -4.68 -7.26
N SER A 47 -1.37 -4.63 -8.58
CA SER A 47 -0.52 -5.57 -9.33
C SER A 47 0.89 -4.97 -9.53
N PHE A 48 1.91 -5.65 -9.03
CA PHE A 48 3.31 -5.23 -9.12
C PHE A 48 4.06 -6.12 -10.12
N PRO A 49 4.66 -5.54 -11.18
CA PRO A 49 5.40 -6.31 -12.18
C PRO A 49 6.70 -6.88 -11.61
N PRO A 50 7.26 -7.94 -12.23
CA PRO A 50 8.60 -8.43 -11.90
C PRO A 50 9.68 -7.38 -12.20
N GLY A 51 10.89 -7.61 -11.66
CA GLY A 51 12.09 -6.82 -11.97
C GLY A 51 12.34 -5.56 -11.13
N LEU A 52 11.40 -5.14 -10.28
CA LEU A 52 11.61 -4.06 -9.31
C LEU A 52 12.66 -4.43 -8.25
N ARG A 53 13.45 -3.44 -7.86
CA ARG A 53 14.48 -3.51 -6.81
C ARG A 53 14.02 -2.77 -5.56
N LYS A 54 14.71 -3.00 -4.45
CA LYS A 54 14.41 -2.28 -3.19
C LYS A 54 14.59 -0.78 -3.40
N ASN A 55 13.58 -0.02 -2.97
CA ASN A 55 13.49 1.44 -3.13
C ASN A 55 13.23 1.94 -4.55
N ASP A 56 12.91 1.06 -5.51
CA ASP A 56 12.45 1.54 -6.82
C ASP A 56 11.10 2.25 -6.67
N ALA A 57 10.89 3.27 -7.51
CA ALA A 57 9.59 3.92 -7.63
C ALA A 57 8.55 2.92 -8.12
N ILE A 58 7.34 3.05 -7.59
CA ILE A 58 6.18 2.24 -7.91
C ILE A 58 5.68 2.67 -9.32
N PRO A 59 5.72 1.80 -10.35
CA PRO A 59 5.53 2.22 -11.74
C PRO A 59 4.18 2.87 -12.07
N MET A 60 3.10 2.47 -11.41
CA MET A 60 1.77 3.08 -11.57
C MET A 60 1.54 4.32 -10.69
N GLY A 61 2.57 4.82 -10.02
CA GLY A 61 2.46 5.94 -9.08
C GLY A 61 2.10 5.50 -7.66
N PRO A 62 1.86 6.46 -6.74
CA PRO A 62 1.56 6.14 -5.35
C PRO A 62 0.30 5.28 -5.19
N VAL A 63 0.38 4.24 -4.36
CA VAL A 63 -0.71 3.30 -4.09
C VAL A 63 -1.06 3.26 -2.62
N VAL A 64 -2.33 2.99 -2.32
CA VAL A 64 -2.82 2.78 -0.95
C VAL A 64 -2.71 1.31 -0.60
N THR A 65 -2.00 1.01 0.49
CA THR A 65 -1.73 -0.35 0.96
C THR A 65 -2.12 -0.44 2.44
N PRO A 66 -3.42 -0.49 2.75
CA PRO A 66 -3.86 -0.40 4.13
C PRO A 66 -3.51 -1.67 4.91
N THR A 67 -3.49 -1.55 6.23
CA THR A 67 -3.41 -2.70 7.14
C THR A 67 -4.58 -2.73 8.10
N THR A 68 -4.98 -3.93 8.51
CA THR A 68 -5.92 -4.10 9.62
C THR A 68 -5.30 -3.57 10.92
N LYS A 69 -6.15 -3.22 11.89
CA LYS A 69 -5.74 -2.97 13.28
C LYS A 69 -6.17 -4.16 14.14
N GLY A 70 -5.21 -4.99 14.53
CA GLY A 70 -5.47 -6.21 15.32
C GLY A 70 -4.34 -6.50 16.31
N GLU A 71 -4.31 -7.71 16.88
CA GLU A 71 -3.14 -8.18 17.63
C GLU A 71 -1.90 -8.28 16.73
N LYS A 72 -2.14 -8.58 15.44
CA LYS A 72 -1.17 -8.52 14.37
C LYS A 72 -1.78 -7.79 13.19
N ASP A 73 -1.11 -6.73 12.73
CA ASP A 73 -1.54 -5.97 11.56
C ASP A 73 -1.24 -6.77 10.29
N GLU A 74 -2.21 -6.81 9.37
CA GLU A 74 -2.11 -7.54 8.11
C GLU A 74 -2.44 -6.63 6.93
N PRO A 75 -1.70 -6.70 5.81
CA PRO A 75 -2.05 -5.99 4.59
C PRO A 75 -3.41 -6.44 4.08
N ILE A 76 -4.26 -5.49 3.70
CA ILE A 76 -5.61 -5.75 3.19
C ILE A 76 -5.88 -4.87 1.96
N SER A 77 -6.73 -5.28 1.03
CA SER A 77 -7.20 -4.39 -0.04
C SER A 77 -8.37 -3.53 0.45
N MET A 78 -8.67 -2.43 -0.26
CA MET A 78 -9.87 -1.62 0.07
C MET A 78 -11.15 -2.45 -0.12
N ASP A 79 -11.20 -3.26 -1.17
CA ASP A 79 -12.34 -4.15 -1.46
C ASP A 79 -12.52 -5.22 -0.37
N ASP A 80 -11.43 -5.81 0.11
CA ASP A 80 -11.47 -6.76 1.22
C ASP A 80 -11.90 -6.08 2.53
N ALA A 81 -11.45 -4.85 2.78
CA ALA A 81 -11.86 -4.08 3.95
C ALA A 81 -13.37 -3.82 3.94
N VAL A 82 -13.94 -3.50 2.77
CA VAL A 82 -15.40 -3.37 2.60
C VAL A 82 -16.10 -4.71 2.79
N SER A 83 -15.58 -5.77 2.16
CA SER A 83 -16.16 -7.12 2.23
C SER A 83 -16.17 -7.70 3.64
N ARG A 84 -15.17 -7.34 4.46
CA ARG A 84 -15.08 -7.70 5.90
C ARG A 84 -15.90 -6.78 6.81
N GLY A 85 -16.58 -5.77 6.28
CA GLY A 85 -17.36 -4.81 7.07
C GLY A 85 -16.52 -3.85 7.91
N LEU A 86 -15.22 -3.72 7.61
CA LEU A 86 -14.33 -2.76 8.29
C LEU A 86 -14.59 -1.33 7.81
N LEU A 87 -15.04 -1.18 6.57
CA LEU A 87 -15.42 0.08 5.95
C LEU A 87 -16.71 -0.09 5.16
N THR A 88 -17.46 0.99 4.99
CA THR A 88 -18.44 1.08 3.89
C THR A 88 -17.72 1.38 2.57
N ALA A 89 -18.37 1.08 1.43
CA ALA A 89 -17.82 1.42 0.11
C ALA A 89 -17.54 2.93 -0.03
N GLU A 90 -18.41 3.78 0.55
CA GLU A 90 -18.23 5.23 0.54
C GLU A 90 -17.03 5.65 1.39
N GLN A 91 -16.88 5.08 2.60
CA GLN A 91 -15.71 5.34 3.45
C GLN A 91 -14.43 4.92 2.76
N ALA A 92 -14.41 3.75 2.12
CA ALA A 92 -13.26 3.23 1.40
C ALA A 92 -12.83 4.20 0.29
N LYS A 93 -13.77 4.56 -0.58
CA LYS A 93 -13.52 5.49 -1.68
C LYS A 93 -13.01 6.84 -1.18
N GLN A 94 -13.70 7.45 -0.22
CA GLN A 94 -13.31 8.77 0.31
C GLN A 94 -11.94 8.74 0.99
N ALA A 95 -11.66 7.70 1.78
CA ALA A 95 -10.40 7.55 2.49
C ALA A 95 -9.23 7.35 1.51
N GLU A 96 -9.41 6.53 0.48
CA GLU A 96 -8.40 6.31 -0.56
C GLU A 96 -8.09 7.61 -1.33
N GLU A 97 -9.12 8.32 -1.80
CA GLU A 97 -8.97 9.60 -2.51
C GLU A 97 -8.30 10.68 -1.63
N LEU A 98 -8.68 10.78 -0.36
CA LEU A 98 -8.07 11.71 0.59
C LEU A 98 -6.61 11.35 0.88
N ALA A 99 -6.31 10.07 1.14
CA ALA A 99 -4.97 9.62 1.45
C ALA A 99 -4.00 9.91 0.30
N LEU A 100 -4.40 9.61 -0.94
CA LEU A 100 -3.59 9.90 -2.12
C LEU A 100 -3.36 11.41 -2.32
N ARG A 101 -4.39 12.25 -2.13
CA ARG A 101 -4.24 13.71 -2.22
C ARG A 101 -3.32 14.28 -1.15
N MET A 102 -3.47 13.82 0.10
CA MET A 102 -2.60 14.25 1.21
C MET A 102 -1.16 13.84 0.97
N PHE A 103 -0.94 12.61 0.47
CA PHE A 103 0.39 12.12 0.15
C PHE A 103 1.02 12.92 -1.00
N ALA A 104 0.30 13.18 -2.08
CA ALA A 104 0.78 13.99 -3.20
C ALA A 104 1.16 15.40 -2.76
N PHE A 105 0.32 16.05 -1.94
CA PHE A 105 0.64 17.34 -1.33
C PHE A 105 1.92 17.27 -0.49
N GLY A 106 2.06 16.24 0.36
CA GLY A 106 3.25 16.04 1.18
C GLY A 106 4.52 15.84 0.34
N GLN A 107 4.43 15.11 -0.77
CA GLN A 107 5.54 14.95 -1.71
C GLN A 107 5.93 16.27 -2.38
N GLU A 108 4.94 17.07 -2.80
CA GLU A 108 5.19 18.38 -3.38
C GLU A 108 5.94 19.28 -2.38
N GLU A 109 5.45 19.37 -1.15
CA GLU A 109 6.08 20.18 -0.10
C GLU A 109 7.48 19.69 0.30
N ALA A 110 7.69 18.38 0.33
CA ALA A 110 9.00 17.78 0.60
C ALA A 110 10.01 18.08 -0.52
N SER A 111 9.57 17.96 -1.79
CA SER A 111 10.42 18.20 -2.96
C SER A 111 10.95 19.64 -3.02
N LYS A 112 10.14 20.62 -2.59
CA LYS A 112 10.55 22.04 -2.45
C LYS A 112 11.73 22.24 -1.49
N ARG A 113 11.98 21.28 -0.61
CA ARG A 113 13.03 21.29 0.41
C ARG A 113 14.16 20.30 0.12
N GLY A 114 14.15 19.65 -1.04
CA GLY A 114 15.17 18.66 -1.44
C GLY A 114 15.07 17.32 -0.72
N LEU A 115 13.87 16.96 -0.24
CA LEU A 115 13.56 15.68 0.40
C LEU A 115 12.79 14.76 -0.55
#